data_AF-A0A7Y5J226-F1
#
_entry.id   AF-A0A7Y5J226-F1
#
_cell.length_a   1.000
_cell.length_b   1.000
_cell.length_c   1.000
_cell.angle_alpha   90.00
_cell.angle_beta   90.00
_cell.angle_gamma   90.00
#
_symmetry.space_group_name_H-M   'P 1'
#
loop_
_entity.id
_entity.type
_entity.pdbx_description
1 polymer ?
#
loop_
_entity_poly.entity_id
_entity_poly.type
_entity_poly.pdbx_seq_one_letter_code
_entity_poly.pdbx_strand_id
1 'polypeptide(L)'
;MMRNFPEKFIAYKASAPIDDVDSLEILKNILTLEIQKKNIENLTNDFDPFLYLRDIKSRINILKQEAITPSEFEIIIAKQERNYAEILSEIKPTLKKYETTKDTQEKHIKKLFELNHIYKIYLETLKKEEKYDFSDMINYVVEVFENDEEVKYFYAEK
;
A
#
# COMPACT_ATOMS: atom_id res chain seq x y z
N MET A 1 26.66 6.31 -2.92
CA MET A 1 25.88 5.25 -2.26
C MET A 1 25.99 3.96 -3.06
N MET A 2 25.24 3.75 -4.15
CA MET A 2 25.35 2.52 -4.99
C MET A 2 26.72 2.28 -5.64
N ARG A 3 27.49 3.36 -5.87
CA ARG A 3 28.83 3.29 -6.49
C ARG A 3 29.93 2.85 -5.51
N ASN A 4 29.69 2.96 -4.20
CA ASN A 4 30.71 2.73 -3.17
C ASN A 4 30.62 1.32 -2.56
N PHE A 5 29.44 0.69 -2.59
CA PHE A 5 29.21 -0.67 -2.09
C PHE A 5 28.39 -1.51 -3.07
N PRO A 6 28.77 -1.63 -4.35
CA PRO A 6 27.94 -2.25 -5.39
C PRO A 6 27.59 -3.72 -5.11
N GLU A 7 28.41 -4.42 -4.33
CA GLU A 7 28.15 -5.79 -3.87
C GLU A 7 26.95 -5.88 -2.91
N LYS A 8 26.72 -4.87 -2.08
CA LYS A 8 25.61 -4.82 -1.14
C LYS A 8 24.24 -4.58 -1.80
N PHE A 9 24.23 -4.32 -3.11
CA PHE A 9 23.01 -4.07 -3.91
C PHE A 9 22.83 -5.09 -5.06
N ILE A 10 23.52 -6.24 -5.03
CA ILE A 10 23.49 -7.24 -6.12
C ILE A 10 22.07 -7.82 -6.33
N ALA A 11 21.30 -8.06 -5.27
CA ALA A 11 19.95 -8.59 -5.39
C ALA A 11 19.02 -7.63 -6.15
N TYR A 12 19.11 -6.32 -5.89
CA TYR A 12 18.34 -5.31 -6.61
C TYR A 12 18.87 -5.04 -8.02
N LYS A 13 20.17 -5.28 -8.30
CA LYS A 13 20.71 -5.26 -9.67
C LYS A 13 20.11 -6.34 -10.56
N ALA A 14 19.58 -7.43 -9.99
CA ALA A 14 18.92 -8.48 -10.75
C ALA A 14 17.46 -8.12 -11.09
N SER A 15 16.82 -7.30 -10.27
CA SER A 15 15.45 -6.84 -10.50
C SER A 15 15.40 -5.61 -11.41
N ALA A 16 14.32 -5.45 -12.17
CA ALA A 16 14.11 -4.30 -13.05
C ALA A 16 13.32 -3.18 -12.33
N PRO A 17 13.76 -1.92 -12.40
CA PRO A 17 12.95 -0.80 -11.92
C PRO A 17 11.73 -0.62 -12.82
N ILE A 18 10.59 -0.28 -12.22
CA ILE A 18 9.40 0.16 -12.96
C ILE A 18 9.16 1.65 -12.78
N ASP A 19 8.56 2.27 -13.80
CA ASP A 19 8.13 3.65 -13.72
C ASP A 19 6.66 3.78 -13.29
N ASP A 20 6.17 5.01 -13.30
CA ASP A 20 4.81 5.35 -12.91
C ASP A 20 3.76 4.77 -13.86
N VAL A 21 4.06 4.67 -15.15
CA VAL A 21 3.16 4.13 -16.18
C VAL A 21 3.06 2.62 -16.01
N ASP A 22 4.19 1.95 -15.85
CA ASP A 22 4.25 0.51 -15.56
C ASP A 22 3.44 0.16 -14.30
N SER A 23 3.61 0.93 -13.22
CA SER A 23 2.88 0.75 -11.97
C SER A 23 1.37 0.87 -12.16
N LEU A 24 0.93 1.88 -12.94
CA LEU A 24 -0.48 2.06 -13.27
C LEU A 24 -1.03 0.92 -14.12
N GLU A 25 -0.25 0.39 -15.06
CA GLU A 25 -0.64 -0.75 -15.89
C GLU A 25 -0.82 -2.03 -15.05
N ILE A 26 0.13 -2.31 -14.16
CA ILE A 26 0.03 -3.45 -13.22
C ILE A 26 -1.22 -3.31 -12.35
N LEU A 27 -1.44 -2.15 -11.73
CA LEU A 27 -2.60 -1.92 -10.88
C LEU A 27 -3.92 -1.98 -11.65
N LYS A 28 -3.95 -1.51 -12.90
CA LYS A 28 -5.11 -1.64 -13.79
C LYS A 28 -5.45 -3.10 -14.07
N ASN A 29 -4.43 -3.93 -14.35
CA ASN A 29 -4.62 -5.36 -14.57
C ASN A 29 -5.12 -6.07 -13.31
N ILE A 30 -4.56 -5.73 -12.14
CA ILE A 30 -5.04 -6.25 -10.84
C ILE A 30 -6.51 -5.88 -10.64
N LEU A 31 -6.87 -4.59 -10.76
CA LEU A 31 -8.25 -4.12 -10.60
C LEU A 31 -9.21 -4.83 -11.55
N THR A 32 -8.84 -4.99 -12.83
CA THR A 32 -9.68 -5.67 -13.82
C THR A 32 -10.01 -7.09 -13.38
N LEU A 33 -9.01 -7.85 -12.94
CA LEU A 33 -9.21 -9.23 -12.49
C LEU A 33 -10.00 -9.31 -11.18
N GLU A 34 -9.70 -8.44 -10.22
CA GLU A 34 -10.31 -8.51 -8.90
C GLU A 34 -11.75 -7.98 -8.88
N ILE A 35 -12.10 -7.04 -9.76
CA ILE A 35 -13.50 -6.63 -10.03
C ILE A 35 -14.27 -7.81 -10.66
N GLN A 36 -13.70 -8.49 -11.65
CA GLN A 36 -14.34 -9.66 -12.27
C GLN A 36 -14.61 -10.80 -11.27
N LYS A 37 -13.72 -10.98 -10.30
CA LYS A 37 -13.87 -11.97 -9.21
C LYS A 37 -14.80 -11.51 -8.08
N LYS A 38 -15.29 -10.25 -8.11
CA LYS A 38 -16.07 -9.62 -7.03
C LYS A 38 -15.31 -9.51 -5.70
N ASN A 39 -13.99 -9.36 -5.76
CA ASN A 39 -13.17 -9.07 -4.59
C ASN A 39 -13.06 -7.56 -4.31
N ILE A 40 -13.41 -6.72 -5.30
CA ILE A 40 -13.41 -5.26 -5.22
C ILE A 40 -14.79 -4.75 -5.62
N GLU A 41 -15.51 -4.15 -4.67
CA GLU A 41 -16.86 -3.60 -4.86
C GLU A 41 -16.95 -2.13 -4.46
N ASN A 42 -16.04 -1.62 -3.61
CA ASN A 42 -16.10 -0.28 -3.02
C ASN A 42 -15.04 0.68 -3.58
N LEU A 43 -13.92 0.17 -4.08
CA LEU A 43 -12.86 0.88 -4.81
C LEU A 43 -13.07 0.81 -6.32
N THR A 44 -14.32 0.80 -6.74
CA THR A 44 -14.75 0.86 -8.14
C THR A 44 -16.09 1.59 -8.22
N ASN A 45 -16.57 1.88 -9.43
CA ASN A 45 -17.96 2.26 -9.67
C ASN A 45 -18.42 1.71 -11.03
N ASP A 46 -19.75 1.62 -11.21
CA ASP A 46 -20.37 0.99 -12.38
C ASP A 46 -20.09 1.72 -13.71
N PHE A 47 -19.77 3.01 -13.68
CA PHE A 47 -19.57 3.83 -14.87
C PHE A 47 -18.11 3.92 -15.30
N ASP A 48 -17.19 3.90 -14.33
CA ASP A 48 -15.76 3.94 -14.51
C ASP A 48 -15.06 3.01 -13.50
N PRO A 49 -14.75 1.77 -13.89
CA PRO A 49 -14.10 0.81 -12.99
C PRO A 49 -12.67 1.22 -12.57
N PHE A 50 -12.09 2.23 -13.24
CA PHE A 50 -10.74 2.71 -12.97
C PHE A 50 -10.71 4.10 -12.31
N LEU A 51 -11.86 4.63 -11.87
CA LEU A 51 -11.97 5.94 -11.21
C LEU A 51 -10.92 6.15 -10.13
N TYR A 52 -10.67 5.12 -9.30
CA TYR A 52 -9.76 5.19 -8.17
C TYR A 52 -8.34 4.71 -8.48
N LEU A 53 -8.00 4.34 -9.73
CA LEU A 53 -6.71 3.73 -10.07
C LEU A 53 -5.52 4.60 -9.61
N ARG A 54 -5.57 5.91 -9.87
CA ARG A 54 -4.52 6.85 -9.45
C ARG A 54 -4.48 7.03 -7.93
N ASP A 55 -5.63 7.08 -7.28
CA ASP A 55 -5.73 7.20 -5.82
C ASP A 55 -5.18 5.95 -5.12
N ILE A 56 -5.46 4.77 -5.66
CA ILE A 56 -4.93 3.49 -5.18
C ILE A 56 -3.41 3.48 -5.28
N LYS A 57 -2.84 3.83 -6.45
CA LYS A 57 -1.37 3.96 -6.62
C LYS A 57 -0.77 4.90 -5.59
N SER A 58 -1.36 6.10 -5.45
CA SER A 58 -0.88 7.12 -4.51
C SER A 58 -0.89 6.62 -3.06
N ARG A 59 -1.99 5.96 -2.63
CA ARG A 59 -2.12 5.42 -1.27
C ARG A 59 -1.16 4.26 -1.02
N ILE A 60 -0.98 3.35 -1.97
CA ILE A 60 0.04 2.29 -1.87
C ILE A 60 1.43 2.91 -1.74
N ASN A 61 1.74 3.94 -2.52
CA ASN A 61 3.03 4.62 -2.43
C ASN A 61 3.25 5.27 -1.06
N ILE A 62 2.22 5.90 -0.48
CA ILE A 62 2.29 6.45 0.89
C ILE A 62 2.57 5.34 1.91
N LEU A 63 1.83 4.22 1.85
CA LEU A 63 2.05 3.08 2.75
C LEU A 63 3.51 2.58 2.67
N LYS A 64 4.04 2.45 1.45
CA LYS A 64 5.44 2.04 1.24
C LYS A 64 6.43 3.05 1.80
N GLN A 65 6.22 4.34 1.57
CA GLN A 65 7.10 5.41 2.08
C GLN A 65 7.11 5.48 3.61
N GLU A 66 5.98 5.15 4.24
CA GLU A 66 5.87 5.03 5.71
C GLU A 66 6.35 3.66 6.23
N ALA A 67 6.93 2.81 5.36
CA ALA A 67 7.36 1.45 5.66
C ALA A 67 6.25 0.56 6.26
N ILE A 68 4.98 0.83 5.93
CA ILE A 68 3.82 0.08 6.39
C ILE A 68 3.60 -1.12 5.48
N THR A 69 3.84 -2.32 6.01
CA THR A 69 3.55 -3.59 5.33
C THR A 69 2.04 -3.88 5.28
N PRO A 70 1.58 -4.79 4.40
CA PRO A 70 0.16 -5.17 4.38
C PRO A 70 -0.39 -5.73 5.70
N SER A 71 0.46 -6.40 6.49
CA SER A 71 0.10 -6.93 7.81
C SER A 71 -0.03 -5.81 8.85
N GLU A 72 0.86 -4.83 8.83
CA GLU A 72 0.74 -3.64 9.69
C GLU A 72 -0.46 -2.79 9.30
N PHE A 73 -0.72 -2.66 8.00
CA PHE A 73 -1.90 -1.94 7.53
C PHE A 73 -3.19 -2.61 8.00
N GLU A 74 -3.24 -3.95 8.05
CA GLU A 74 -4.37 -4.70 8.62
C GLU A 74 -4.61 -4.36 10.11
N ILE A 75 -3.55 -4.20 10.90
CA ILE A 75 -3.62 -3.75 12.30
C ILE A 75 -4.15 -2.31 12.37
N ILE A 76 -3.69 -1.42 11.48
CA ILE A 76 -4.16 -0.03 11.40
C ILE A 76 -5.65 0.02 11.06
N ILE A 77 -6.12 -0.81 10.12
CA ILE A 77 -7.54 -0.91 9.76
C ILE A 77 -8.37 -1.38 10.96
N ALA A 78 -7.93 -2.41 11.68
CA ALA A 78 -8.61 -2.90 12.88
C ALA A 78 -8.65 -1.85 14.01
N LYS A 79 -7.62 -1.01 14.13
CA LYS A 79 -7.64 0.15 15.04
C LYS A 79 -8.66 1.19 14.58
N GLN A 80 -8.72 1.47 13.28
CA GLN A 80 -9.67 2.43 12.71
C GLN A 80 -11.12 1.97 12.89
N GLU A 81 -11.39 0.68 12.72
CA GLU A 81 -12.70 0.08 12.94
C GLU A 81 -13.17 0.24 14.40
N ARG A 82 -12.28 -0.01 15.36
CA ARG A 82 -12.56 0.22 16.80
C ARG A 82 -12.83 1.69 17.11
N ASN A 83 -12.04 2.61 16.56
CA ASN A 83 -12.26 4.04 16.73
C ASN A 83 -13.63 4.48 16.17
N TYR A 84 -14.05 3.91 15.04
CA TYR A 84 -15.38 4.17 14.48
C TYR A 84 -16.50 3.62 15.35
N ALA A 85 -16.34 2.42 15.92
CA ALA A 85 -17.30 1.87 16.86
C ALA A 85 -17.47 2.75 18.11
N GLU A 86 -16.38 3.31 18.63
CA GLU A 86 -16.40 4.26 19.76
C GLU A 86 -17.18 5.54 19.40
N ILE A 87 -16.85 6.19 18.27
CA ILE A 87 -17.57 7.37 17.78
C ILE A 87 -19.07 7.07 17.60
N LEU A 88 -19.40 5.90 17.05
CA LEU A 88 -20.79 5.52 16.81
C LEU A 88 -21.55 5.31 18.13
N SER A 89 -20.88 4.82 19.18
CA SER A 89 -21.48 4.63 20.51
C SER A 89 -21.89 5.93 21.20
N GLU A 90 -21.26 7.06 20.84
CA GLU A 90 -21.62 8.39 21.33
C GLU A 90 -22.88 8.97 20.65
N ILE A 91 -23.30 8.37 19.53
CA ILE A 91 -24.46 8.81 18.77
C ILE A 91 -25.66 7.94 19.17
N LYS A 92 -26.76 8.59 19.58
CA LYS A 92 -28.01 7.86 19.88
C LYS A 92 -28.50 7.10 18.64
N PRO A 93 -28.78 5.78 18.72
CA PRO A 93 -29.19 4.97 17.57
C PRO A 93 -30.48 5.43 16.87
N THR A 94 -31.33 6.19 17.55
CA THR A 94 -32.60 6.70 17.00
C THR A 94 -32.41 7.92 16.09
N LEU A 95 -31.22 8.51 16.05
CA LEU A 95 -30.95 9.67 15.22
C LEU A 95 -30.54 9.23 13.81
N LYS A 96 -31.08 9.90 12.77
CA LYS A 96 -30.63 9.71 11.38
C LYS A 96 -29.11 9.84 11.21
N LYS A 97 -28.47 10.68 12.04
CA LYS A 97 -27.02 10.84 12.08
C LYS A 97 -26.31 9.50 12.32
N TYR A 98 -26.83 8.65 13.20
CA TYR A 98 -26.25 7.34 13.52
C TYR A 98 -26.10 6.48 12.25
N GLU A 99 -27.20 6.30 11.52
CA GLU A 99 -27.24 5.49 10.30
C GLU A 99 -26.29 6.05 9.23
N THR A 100 -26.34 7.36 8.98
CA THR A 100 -25.44 7.99 8.00
C THR A 100 -23.96 7.88 8.38
N THR A 101 -23.64 7.98 9.67
CA THR A 101 -22.26 7.85 10.17
C THR A 101 -21.80 6.40 10.06
N LYS A 102 -22.62 5.46 10.48
CA LYS A 102 -22.36 4.02 10.37
C LYS A 102 -22.08 3.61 8.92
N ASP A 103 -22.97 3.95 7.98
CA ASP A 103 -22.81 3.60 6.57
C ASP A 103 -21.52 4.18 5.97
N THR A 104 -21.19 5.42 6.33
CA THR A 104 -19.96 6.08 5.87
C THR A 104 -18.72 5.37 6.41
N GLN A 105 -18.73 5.02 7.70
CA GLN A 105 -17.63 4.33 8.36
C GLN A 105 -17.44 2.91 7.82
N GLU A 106 -18.52 2.14 7.68
CA GLU A 106 -18.47 0.77 7.12
C GLU A 106 -17.97 0.77 5.68
N LYS A 107 -18.44 1.70 4.83
CA LYS A 107 -17.92 1.85 3.46
C LYS A 107 -16.44 2.21 3.45
N HIS A 108 -16.01 3.10 4.34
CA HIS A 108 -14.60 3.46 4.44
C HIS A 108 -13.74 2.25 4.85
N ILE A 109 -14.13 1.49 5.87
CA ILE A 109 -13.42 0.28 6.29
C ILE A 109 -13.34 -0.75 5.16
N LYS A 110 -14.43 -1.00 4.43
CA LYS A 110 -14.42 -1.88 3.26
C LYS A 110 -13.41 -1.43 2.20
N LYS A 111 -13.37 -0.13 1.88
CA LYS A 111 -12.37 0.43 0.96
C LYS A 111 -10.94 0.22 1.45
N LEU A 112 -10.68 0.33 2.76
CA LEU A 112 -9.34 0.08 3.30
C LEU A 112 -8.93 -1.40 3.17
N PHE A 113 -9.85 -2.33 3.43
CA PHE A 113 -9.58 -3.76 3.24
C PHE A 113 -9.31 -4.09 1.76
N GLU A 114 -10.12 -3.55 0.84
CA GLU A 114 -9.90 -3.69 -0.60
C GLU A 114 -8.56 -3.09 -1.04
N LEU A 115 -8.18 -1.92 -0.50
CA LEU A 115 -6.87 -1.32 -0.74
C LEU A 115 -5.74 -2.24 -0.26
N ASN A 116 -5.86 -2.81 0.95
CA ASN A 116 -4.86 -3.73 1.48
C ASN A 116 -4.75 -5.01 0.63
N HIS A 117 -5.88 -5.52 0.12
CA HIS A 117 -5.92 -6.66 -0.80
C HIS A 117 -5.17 -6.35 -2.10
N ILE A 118 -5.46 -5.21 -2.74
CA ILE A 118 -4.74 -4.77 -3.94
C ILE A 118 -3.25 -4.59 -3.64
N TYR A 119 -2.91 -4.03 -2.47
CA TYR A 119 -1.54 -3.82 -2.06
C TYR A 119 -0.76 -5.14 -1.94
N LYS A 120 -1.35 -6.18 -1.31
CA LYS A 120 -0.76 -7.53 -1.23
C LYS A 120 -0.47 -8.08 -2.63
N ILE A 121 -1.45 -8.06 -3.52
CA ILE A 121 -1.30 -8.58 -4.90
C ILE A 121 -0.26 -7.77 -5.68
N TYR A 122 -0.22 -6.46 -5.51
CA TYR A 122 0.76 -5.60 -6.17
C TYR A 122 2.18 -5.99 -5.78
N LEU A 123 2.47 -6.12 -4.49
CA LEU A 123 3.79 -6.55 -4.02
C LEU A 123 4.17 -7.96 -4.49
N GLU A 124 3.22 -8.90 -4.47
CA GLU A 124 3.41 -10.25 -4.99
C GLU A 124 3.72 -10.25 -6.49
N THR A 125 3.04 -9.39 -7.25
CA THR A 125 3.27 -9.22 -8.69
C THR A 125 4.66 -8.68 -8.98
N LEU A 126 5.07 -7.61 -8.29
CA LEU A 126 6.42 -7.06 -8.40
C LEU A 126 7.48 -8.11 -8.08
N LYS A 127 7.32 -8.83 -6.96
CA LYS A 127 8.25 -9.88 -6.56
C LYS A 127 8.34 -11.00 -7.60
N LYS A 128 7.21 -11.46 -8.13
CA LYS A 128 7.14 -12.53 -9.12
C LYS A 128 7.78 -12.13 -10.45
N GLU A 129 7.63 -10.87 -10.83
CA GLU A 129 8.19 -10.32 -12.07
C GLU A 129 9.62 -9.80 -11.89
N GLU A 130 10.24 -10.00 -10.72
CA GLU A 130 11.57 -9.48 -10.38
C GLU A 130 11.65 -7.97 -10.65
N LYS A 131 10.63 -7.24 -10.20
CA LYS A 131 10.47 -5.79 -10.39
C LYS A 131 10.44 -5.06 -9.05
N TYR A 132 10.77 -3.78 -9.08
CA TYR A 132 10.64 -2.89 -7.92
C TYR A 132 10.33 -1.46 -8.37
N ASP A 133 9.63 -0.69 -7.54
CA ASP A 133 9.46 0.75 -7.77
C ASP A 133 10.39 1.59 -6.90
N PHE A 134 10.36 2.90 -7.11
CA PHE A 134 11.25 3.82 -6.39
C PHE A 134 11.11 3.72 -4.87
N SER A 135 9.90 3.50 -4.34
CA SER A 135 9.67 3.40 -2.90
C SER A 135 10.25 2.12 -2.32
N ASP A 136 10.22 1.00 -3.06
CA ASP A 136 10.93 -0.22 -2.66
C ASP A 136 12.45 0.00 -2.56
N MET A 137 13.01 0.74 -3.52
CA MET A 137 14.44 1.05 -3.53
C MET A 137 14.85 1.88 -2.30
N ILE A 138 14.02 2.84 -1.89
CA ILE A 138 14.25 3.63 -0.68
C ILE A 138 14.22 2.75 0.57
N ASN A 139 13.19 1.91 0.71
CA ASN A 139 13.06 1.03 1.88
C ASN A 139 14.24 0.06 2.00
N TYR A 140 14.70 -0.49 0.87
CA TYR A 140 15.89 -1.34 0.85
C TYR A 140 17.17 -0.60 1.27
N VAL A 141 17.36 0.63 0.79
CA VAL A 141 18.50 1.45 1.23
C VAL A 141 18.44 1.67 2.74
N VAL A 142 17.27 2.01 3.29
CA VAL A 142 17.10 2.18 4.74
C VAL A 142 17.45 0.89 5.48
N GLU A 143 16.95 -0.26 5.03
CA GLU A 143 17.24 -1.57 5.63
C GLU A 143 18.75 -1.91 5.61
N VAL A 144 19.44 -1.66 4.50
CA VAL A 144 20.90 -1.85 4.40
C VAL A 144 21.63 -0.95 5.39
N PHE A 145 21.22 0.31 5.52
CA PHE A 145 21.80 1.20 6.52
C PHE A 145 21.54 0.72 7.95
N GLU A 146 20.36 0.19 8.25
CA GLU A 146 20.04 -0.28 9.59
C GLU A 146 20.80 -1.55 9.99
N ASN A 147 21.04 -2.46 9.04
CA ASN A 147 21.60 -3.77 9.33
C ASN A 147 23.09 -3.91 9.03
N ASP A 148 23.71 -2.97 8.33
CA ASP A 148 25.12 -3.03 7.94
C ASP A 148 25.95 -1.96 8.68
N GLU A 149 26.70 -2.40 9.70
CA GLU A 149 27.55 -1.52 10.49
C GLU A 149 28.62 -0.82 9.65
N GLU A 150 29.17 -1.48 8.62
CA GLU A 150 30.22 -0.90 7.77
C GLU A 150 29.67 0.26 6.92
N VAL A 151 28.43 0.15 6.43
CA VAL A 151 27.74 1.26 5.75
C VAL A 151 27.47 2.42 6.71
N LYS A 152 27.05 2.12 7.95
CA LYS A 152 26.84 3.14 8.99
C LYS A 152 28.14 3.90 9.32
N TYR A 153 29.22 3.18 9.59
CA TYR A 153 30.51 3.77 9.96
C TYR A 153 31.09 4.62 8.83
N PHE A 154 31.06 4.14 7.58
CA PHE A 154 31.58 4.88 6.44
C PHE A 154 30.91 6.26 6.23
N TYR A 155 29.62 6.38 6.58
CA TYR A 155 28.89 7.65 6.46
C TYR A 155 28.89 8.49 7.73
N ALA A 156 29.16 7.90 8.90
CA ALA A 156 29.33 8.64 10.16
C ALA A 156 30.68 9.37 10.25
N GLU A 157 31.68 8.95 9.47
CA GLU A 157 33.02 9.56 9.41
C GLU A 157 33.16 10.68 8.35
N LYS A 158 32.07 11.03 7.64
CA LYS A 158 32.04 12.12 6.65
C LYS A 158 31.17 13.29 7.10
#